data_AF-K3WCM3-F1
#
_entry.id   AF-K3WCM3-F1
#
_cell.length_a   1.000
_cell.length_b   1.000
_cell.length_c   1.000
_cell.angle_alpha   90.00
_cell.angle_beta   90.00
_cell.angle_gamma   90.00
#
_symmetry.space_group_name_H-M   'P 1'
#
loop_
_entity.id
_entity.type
_entity.pdbx_description
1 polymer ?
#
loop_
_entity_poly.entity_id
_entity_poly.type
_entity_poly.pdbx_seq_one_letter_code
_entity_poly.pdbx_strand_id
1 'polypeptide(L)'
;MIRSLLQSLPSGRSSASYFTWRLPAHQDLDASEQYLNEQLVHVAGSVAMEFDAHARRTGQQQENEDEDDALCQLSLHKHVWSFIRRQTAFSAASMEKLQLEKYQAEQSIRNAMDLISLLLYLRQRELERQNETSERQQLLEKELQRRKNTIQALTTELETTKQHMAQQENYFRAKELAFANERKTWQTERKSLEVLVARLQGVETAFKAQLRRKDTEYERLRKNLQDSVARTSKEQRGITVGKPLNSVTERKRTVLQSQSHENRLSKQIMENLECKKAELLFENEALVNSYEGLQRQLELLTSQYRKAAQLFLAKKGPDGVSEELLALTSVPIDDFMPTAFAVPSKQQLPHYIAKSMDVLHGKLGQFEVAMRADLEQDAIDDRDEAIAILQKKLTEAQEIITEQDHLLQASLVNEPVGSMAASTTRDQQQELRDFGCRVERRFSFGSDDDEITPLAKSSSSRALPAHTLEVAMLEELEERAEALEREKRDVAFQQKHIEQERQLLQDQAMKLDQDRLAFETAKQEFLFEPRRVWDSIAASGDAMATPDDVTMADSSSPNASTPLTPAKKKRSAHFAELDVEMDSPSIRIPVPGSTTPGTATLLKRIGIVAYDGAVSSP
;
A
#
# COMPACT_ATOMS: atom_id res chain seq x y z
N MET A 1 -12.25 -19.68 -67.84
CA MET A 1 -11.97 -19.03 -66.54
C MET A 1 -10.97 -17.88 -66.67
N ILE A 2 -9.71 -18.09 -67.06
CA ILE A 2 -8.73 -16.99 -67.16
C ILE A 2 -9.16 -15.91 -68.18
N ARG A 3 -9.69 -16.32 -69.34
CA ARG A 3 -10.28 -15.39 -70.33
C ARG A 3 -11.50 -14.60 -69.83
N SER A 4 -12.32 -15.17 -68.93
CA SER A 4 -13.49 -14.47 -68.39
C SER A 4 -13.10 -13.51 -67.26
N LEU A 5 -12.09 -13.86 -66.46
CA LEU A 5 -11.46 -12.97 -65.47
C LEU A 5 -10.77 -11.77 -66.14
N LEU A 6 -10.13 -11.98 -67.30
CA LEU A 6 -9.52 -10.92 -68.11
C LEU A 6 -10.56 -9.97 -68.73
N GLN A 7 -11.80 -10.40 -68.90
CA GLN A 7 -12.89 -9.59 -69.44
C GLN A 7 -13.69 -8.85 -68.35
N SER A 8 -13.60 -9.27 -67.08
CA SER A 8 -14.30 -8.64 -65.96
C SER A 8 -13.48 -7.55 -65.23
N LEU A 9 -12.22 -7.36 -65.59
CA LEU A 9 -11.41 -6.25 -65.06
C LEU A 9 -11.94 -4.92 -65.62
N PRO A 10 -12.32 -3.95 -64.77
CA PRO A 10 -12.96 -2.73 -65.20
C PRO A 10 -12.03 -1.95 -66.13
N SER A 11 -12.49 -1.74 -67.36
CA SER A 11 -11.93 -0.82 -68.34
C SER A 11 -12.17 0.62 -67.87
N GLY A 12 -11.56 1.02 -66.75
CA GLY A 12 -11.72 2.33 -66.14
C GLY A 12 -11.20 3.43 -67.07
N ARG A 13 -12.13 4.20 -67.64
CA ARG A 13 -11.82 5.45 -68.34
C ARG A 13 -11.53 6.54 -67.30
N SER A 14 -10.41 7.23 -67.51
CA SER A 14 -10.14 8.61 -67.07
C SER A 14 -9.99 8.88 -65.58
N SER A 15 -8.79 8.67 -65.06
CA SER A 15 -7.99 9.74 -64.44
C SER A 15 -6.53 9.28 -64.38
N ALA A 16 -5.58 10.21 -64.42
CA ALA A 16 -4.23 9.92 -64.83
C ALA A 16 -3.40 9.22 -63.73
N SER A 17 -2.88 8.03 -64.09
CA SER A 17 -1.80 7.24 -63.47
C SER A 17 -2.24 5.82 -63.10
N TYR A 18 -2.88 5.12 -64.05
CA TYR A 18 -3.17 3.69 -63.89
C TYR A 18 -2.10 2.89 -64.62
N PHE A 19 -1.28 2.17 -63.86
CA PHE A 19 -0.41 1.11 -64.39
C PHE A 19 -1.27 0.12 -65.19
N THR A 20 -1.24 0.25 -66.52
CA THR A 20 -1.86 -0.72 -67.41
C THR A 20 -0.88 -1.87 -67.56
N TRP A 21 -1.22 -3.03 -66.97
CA TRP A 21 -0.49 -4.29 -67.16
C TRP A 21 -0.39 -4.72 -68.64
N ARG A 22 -1.18 -4.12 -69.53
CA ARG A 22 -1.06 -4.33 -70.98
C ARG A 22 0.07 -3.50 -71.54
N LEU A 23 0.94 -4.15 -72.32
CA LEU A 23 2.01 -3.47 -73.02
C LEU A 23 1.41 -2.57 -74.12
N PRO A 24 1.99 -1.39 -74.41
CA PRO A 24 1.52 -0.47 -75.47
C PRO A 24 1.48 -1.13 -76.85
N ALA A 25 0.30 -1.21 -77.49
CA ALA A 25 0.09 -2.00 -78.72
C ALA A 25 1.02 -1.68 -79.91
N HIS A 26 1.66 -0.50 -79.90
CA HIS A 26 2.58 -0.06 -80.95
C HIS A 26 4.07 -0.24 -80.59
N GLN A 27 4.38 -0.84 -79.43
CA GLN A 27 5.76 -1.06 -78.99
C GLN A 27 6.35 -2.29 -79.67
N ASP A 28 7.57 -2.14 -80.20
CA ASP A 28 8.34 -3.24 -80.78
C ASP A 28 8.54 -4.38 -79.77
N LEU A 29 8.64 -5.62 -80.28
CA LEU A 29 8.79 -6.81 -79.45
C LEU A 29 10.11 -6.79 -78.65
N ASP A 30 11.20 -6.28 -79.21
CA ASP A 30 12.48 -6.15 -78.50
C ASP A 30 12.38 -5.17 -77.33
N ALA A 31 11.72 -4.02 -77.53
CA ALA A 31 11.50 -3.04 -76.47
C ALA A 31 10.54 -3.58 -75.40
N SER A 32 9.55 -4.39 -75.81
CA SER A 32 8.63 -5.06 -74.89
C SER A 32 9.35 -6.13 -74.05
N GLU A 33 10.26 -6.90 -74.66
CA GLU A 33 11.09 -7.90 -73.98
C GLU A 33 12.05 -7.26 -72.97
N GLN A 34 12.72 -6.16 -73.36
CA GLN A 34 13.59 -5.40 -72.46
C GLN A 34 12.84 -4.88 -71.25
N TYR A 35 11.68 -4.26 -71.46
CA TYR A 35 10.83 -3.78 -70.37
C TYR A 35 10.42 -4.92 -69.42
N LEU A 36 10.01 -6.08 -69.95
CA LEU A 36 9.65 -7.23 -69.11
C LEU A 36 10.85 -7.76 -68.32
N ASN A 37 12.05 -7.78 -68.90
CA ASN A 37 13.27 -8.18 -68.19
C ASN A 37 13.62 -7.20 -67.06
N GLU A 38 13.52 -5.90 -67.29
CA GLU A 38 13.71 -4.89 -66.24
C GLU A 38 12.71 -5.06 -65.07
N GLN A 39 11.44 -5.30 -65.40
CA GLN A 39 10.42 -5.58 -64.39
C GLN A 39 10.67 -6.88 -63.64
N LEU A 40 11.13 -7.92 -64.36
CA LEU A 40 11.44 -9.22 -63.76
C LEU A 40 12.62 -9.12 -62.79
N VAL A 41 13.67 -8.37 -63.14
CA VAL A 41 14.78 -8.06 -62.23
C VAL A 41 14.31 -7.29 -61.00
N HIS A 42 13.42 -6.30 -61.15
CA HIS A 42 12.88 -5.55 -60.01
C HIS A 42 12.08 -6.45 -59.05
N VAL A 43 11.21 -7.30 -59.60
CA VAL A 43 10.43 -8.26 -58.80
C VAL A 43 11.35 -9.29 -58.14
N ALA A 44 12.34 -9.81 -58.86
CA ALA A 44 13.33 -10.76 -58.32
C ALA A 44 14.15 -10.14 -57.18
N GLY A 45 14.64 -8.91 -57.36
CA GLY A 45 15.36 -8.18 -56.32
C GLY A 45 14.50 -7.91 -55.07
N SER A 46 13.21 -7.61 -55.26
CA SER A 46 12.26 -7.44 -54.15
C SER A 46 12.08 -8.74 -53.34
N VAL A 47 12.01 -9.89 -54.01
CA VAL A 47 11.95 -11.21 -53.35
C VAL A 47 13.27 -11.54 -52.65
N ALA A 48 14.41 -11.24 -53.28
CA ALA A 48 15.72 -11.51 -52.71
C ALA A 48 15.94 -10.74 -51.40
N MET A 49 15.52 -9.47 -51.31
CA MET A 49 15.62 -8.66 -50.10
C MET A 49 14.86 -9.29 -48.91
N GLU A 50 13.66 -9.86 -49.13
CA GLU A 50 12.90 -10.55 -48.09
C GLU A 50 13.62 -11.83 -47.62
N PHE A 51 14.15 -12.62 -48.57
CA PHE A 51 14.90 -13.82 -48.27
C PHE A 51 16.20 -13.51 -47.53
N ASP A 52 16.92 -12.47 -47.90
CA ASP A 52 18.19 -12.09 -47.31
C ASP A 52 18.01 -11.59 -45.87
N ALA A 53 16.91 -10.89 -45.58
CA ALA A 53 16.52 -10.54 -44.21
C ALA A 53 16.23 -11.77 -43.32
N HIS A 54 15.78 -12.89 -43.90
CA HIS A 54 15.61 -14.17 -43.21
C HIS A 54 16.91 -14.98 -43.14
N ALA A 55 17.70 -15.03 -44.21
CA ALA A 55 18.96 -15.77 -44.29
C ALA A 55 20.02 -15.19 -43.32
N ARG A 56 20.06 -13.86 -43.16
CA ARG A 56 20.90 -13.21 -42.13
C ARG A 56 20.54 -13.61 -40.71
N ARG A 57 19.30 -14.06 -40.45
CA ARG A 57 18.91 -14.60 -39.13
C ARG A 57 19.35 -16.05 -38.94
N THR A 58 19.54 -16.81 -40.02
CA THR A 58 19.92 -18.24 -39.96
C THR A 58 21.40 -18.50 -40.24
N GLY A 59 22.18 -17.49 -40.62
CA GLY A 59 23.64 -17.54 -40.69
C GLY A 59 24.20 -18.37 -41.86
N GLN A 60 23.41 -18.61 -42.90
CA GLN A 60 23.87 -19.23 -44.15
C GLN A 60 23.96 -18.15 -45.22
N GLN A 61 25.16 -17.78 -45.66
CA GLN A 61 25.32 -16.82 -46.75
C GLN A 61 26.50 -17.15 -47.67
N GLN A 62 26.24 -16.84 -48.95
CA GLN A 62 27.17 -16.42 -50.01
C GLN A 62 28.03 -17.47 -50.72
N GLU A 63 27.44 -18.21 -51.67
CA GLU A 63 28.20 -18.70 -52.85
C GLU A 63 27.45 -18.61 -54.20
N ASN A 64 26.17 -18.15 -54.29
CA ASN A 64 25.35 -18.32 -55.52
C ASN A 64 24.81 -17.04 -56.20
N GLU A 65 25.28 -15.83 -55.85
CA GLU A 65 24.70 -14.57 -56.38
C GLU A 65 24.80 -14.45 -57.93
N ASP A 66 25.82 -15.06 -58.55
CA ASP A 66 26.03 -14.97 -60.00
C ASP A 66 25.08 -15.85 -60.85
N GLU A 67 24.48 -16.90 -60.28
CA GLU A 67 23.56 -17.79 -61.02
C GLU A 67 22.14 -17.20 -61.13
N ASP A 68 21.74 -16.37 -60.17
CA ASP A 68 20.39 -15.83 -60.09
C ASP A 68 20.11 -14.72 -61.13
N ASP A 69 21.14 -13.94 -61.51
CA ASP A 69 21.05 -12.93 -62.56
C ASP A 69 20.86 -13.55 -63.96
N ALA A 70 21.40 -14.75 -64.19
CA ALA A 70 21.24 -15.46 -65.45
C ALA A 70 19.81 -16.02 -65.63
N LEU A 71 19.11 -16.32 -64.53
CA LEU A 71 17.73 -16.83 -64.54
C LEU A 71 16.69 -15.75 -64.86
N CYS A 72 17.06 -14.47 -64.77
CA CYS A 72 16.15 -13.33 -64.95
C CYS A 72 16.08 -12.76 -66.38
N GLN A 73 16.50 -13.51 -67.40
CA GLN A 73 16.46 -13.07 -68.80
C GLN A 73 15.45 -13.87 -69.66
N LEU A 74 14.34 -13.23 -70.02
CA LEU A 74 13.45 -13.71 -71.09
C LEU A 74 14.08 -13.41 -72.43
N SER A 75 14.29 -14.45 -73.24
CA SER A 75 14.80 -14.35 -74.62
C SER A 75 13.82 -14.93 -75.64
N LEU A 76 12.53 -14.62 -75.47
CA LEU A 76 11.44 -15.20 -76.25
C LEU A 76 11.51 -14.78 -77.73
N HIS A 77 11.80 -13.51 -77.99
CA HIS A 77 11.89 -12.96 -79.34
C HIS A 77 13.00 -13.66 -80.13
N LYS A 78 14.21 -13.76 -79.56
CA LYS A 78 15.37 -14.41 -80.21
C LYS A 78 15.11 -15.88 -80.52
N HIS A 79 14.54 -16.63 -79.57
CA HIS A 79 14.28 -18.06 -79.75
C HIS A 79 13.18 -18.33 -80.78
N VAL A 80 12.05 -17.61 -80.72
CA VAL A 80 10.94 -17.80 -81.66
C VAL A 80 11.33 -17.37 -83.07
N TRP A 81 12.06 -16.26 -83.22
CA TRP A 81 12.56 -15.85 -84.54
C TRP A 81 13.59 -16.81 -85.12
N SER A 82 14.49 -17.36 -84.29
CA SER A 82 15.43 -18.38 -84.75
C SER A 82 14.69 -19.64 -85.23
N PHE A 83 13.60 -20.01 -84.56
CA PHE A 83 12.75 -21.14 -84.93
C PHE A 83 11.99 -20.90 -86.23
N ILE A 84 11.28 -19.77 -86.35
CA ILE A 84 10.54 -19.39 -87.57
C ILE A 84 11.51 -19.30 -88.76
N ARG A 85 12.68 -18.69 -88.58
CA ARG A 85 13.70 -18.57 -89.64
C ARG A 85 14.25 -19.94 -90.08
N ARG A 86 14.41 -20.89 -89.15
CA ARG A 86 14.77 -22.29 -89.48
C ARG A 86 13.64 -23.02 -90.20
N GLN A 87 12.40 -22.83 -89.78
CA GLN A 87 11.23 -23.52 -90.35
C GLN A 87 10.88 -22.99 -91.75
N THR A 88 11.04 -21.69 -91.98
CA THR A 88 10.78 -21.02 -93.26
C THR A 88 11.88 -21.23 -94.29
N ALA A 89 13.14 -21.45 -93.88
CA ALA A 89 14.23 -21.79 -94.79
C ALA A 89 14.00 -23.09 -95.58
N PHE A 90 13.05 -23.93 -95.15
CA PHE A 90 12.68 -25.19 -95.82
C PHE A 90 11.47 -25.09 -96.77
N SER A 91 10.78 -23.94 -96.86
CA SER A 91 9.56 -23.79 -97.67
C SER A 91 9.68 -22.62 -98.65
N ALA A 92 10.01 -22.90 -99.92
CA ALA A 92 10.08 -21.90 -100.99
C ALA A 92 8.70 -21.42 -101.51
N ALA A 93 7.61 -21.72 -100.79
CA ALA A 93 6.24 -21.44 -101.23
C ALA A 93 5.70 -20.12 -100.66
N SER A 94 5.56 -19.13 -101.54
CA SER A 94 4.85 -17.84 -101.41
C SER A 94 5.22 -16.92 -100.22
N MET A 95 5.83 -15.78 -100.55
CA MET A 95 6.19 -14.69 -99.61
C MET A 95 4.98 -14.20 -98.78
N GLU A 96 3.77 -14.28 -99.32
CA GLU A 96 2.53 -13.83 -98.67
C GLU A 96 2.12 -14.73 -97.50
N LYS A 97 2.30 -16.06 -97.64
CA LYS A 97 2.03 -17.02 -96.56
C LYS A 97 2.99 -16.82 -95.39
N LEU A 98 4.25 -16.49 -95.69
CA LEU A 98 5.29 -16.20 -94.69
C LEU A 98 5.00 -14.92 -93.91
N GLN A 99 4.45 -13.88 -94.56
CA GLN A 99 4.03 -12.66 -93.86
C GLN A 99 2.86 -12.90 -92.92
N LEU A 100 1.89 -13.72 -93.32
CA LEU A 100 0.75 -14.07 -92.46
C LEU A 100 1.19 -14.91 -91.25
N GLU A 101 2.06 -15.92 -91.45
CA GLU A 101 2.62 -16.74 -90.37
C GLU A 101 3.47 -15.89 -89.41
N LYS A 102 4.26 -14.94 -89.96
CA LYS A 102 4.99 -13.94 -89.16
C LYS A 102 4.04 -13.13 -88.29
N TYR A 103 2.99 -12.54 -88.87
CA TYR A 103 2.03 -11.72 -88.13
C TYR A 103 1.31 -12.51 -87.04
N GLN A 104 0.90 -13.76 -87.33
CA GLN A 104 0.27 -14.64 -86.34
C GLN A 104 1.23 -15.01 -85.20
N ALA A 105 2.50 -15.28 -85.51
CA ALA A 105 3.51 -15.56 -84.51
C ALA A 105 3.81 -14.32 -83.64
N GLU A 106 3.97 -13.14 -84.24
CA GLU A 106 4.14 -11.87 -83.52
C GLU A 106 2.95 -11.60 -82.58
N GLN A 107 1.72 -11.81 -83.05
CA GLN A 107 0.53 -11.66 -82.22
C GLN A 107 0.50 -12.67 -81.07
N SER A 108 0.93 -13.92 -81.30
CA SER A 108 1.01 -14.95 -80.27
C SER A 108 2.07 -14.61 -79.20
N ILE A 109 3.27 -14.20 -79.63
CA ILE A 109 4.33 -13.71 -78.74
C ILE A 109 3.81 -12.52 -77.93
N ARG A 110 3.09 -11.60 -78.57
CA ARG A 110 2.55 -10.43 -77.88
C ARG A 110 1.55 -10.81 -76.80
N ASN A 111 0.64 -11.72 -77.09
CA ASN A 111 -0.31 -12.23 -76.09
C ASN A 111 0.42 -12.92 -74.92
N ALA A 112 1.52 -13.63 -75.20
CA ALA A 112 2.35 -14.23 -74.15
C ALA A 112 3.06 -13.17 -73.31
N MET A 113 3.62 -12.12 -73.93
CA MET A 113 4.24 -10.99 -73.24
C MET A 113 3.24 -10.22 -72.36
N ASP A 114 2.00 -10.00 -72.83
CA ASP A 114 0.94 -9.38 -72.03
C ASP A 114 0.55 -10.25 -70.82
N LEU A 115 0.57 -11.58 -70.98
CA LEU A 115 0.35 -12.52 -69.86
C LEU A 115 1.49 -12.47 -68.85
N ILE A 116 2.75 -12.42 -69.31
CA ILE A 116 3.93 -12.28 -68.44
C ILE A 116 3.86 -10.95 -67.68
N SER A 117 3.54 -9.86 -68.37
CA SER A 117 3.33 -8.54 -67.76
C SER A 117 2.27 -8.57 -66.66
N LEU A 118 1.13 -9.23 -66.91
CA LEU A 118 0.08 -9.41 -65.90
C LEU A 118 0.57 -10.23 -64.70
N LEU A 119 1.31 -11.31 -64.92
CA LEU A 119 1.84 -12.14 -63.84
C LEU A 119 2.86 -11.39 -62.99
N LEU A 120 3.76 -10.60 -63.60
CA LEU A 120 4.71 -9.75 -62.89
C LEU A 120 3.97 -8.68 -62.06
N TYR A 121 2.95 -8.04 -62.63
CA TYR A 121 2.12 -7.08 -61.91
C TYR A 121 1.40 -7.72 -60.69
N LEU A 122 0.79 -8.90 -60.88
CA LEU A 122 0.13 -9.61 -59.78
C LEU A 122 1.14 -10.04 -58.70
N ARG A 123 2.35 -10.45 -59.09
CA ARG A 123 3.41 -10.82 -58.15
C ARG A 123 3.89 -9.61 -57.35
N GLN A 124 4.12 -8.46 -58.00
CA GLN A 124 4.50 -7.22 -57.34
C GLN A 124 3.47 -6.80 -56.29
N ARG A 125 2.18 -6.82 -56.64
CA ARG A 125 1.09 -6.47 -55.72
C ARG A 125 0.91 -7.48 -54.58
N GLU A 126 1.25 -8.74 -54.80
CA GLU A 126 1.33 -9.74 -53.73
C GLU A 126 2.49 -9.44 -52.78
N LEU A 127 3.67 -9.08 -53.30
CA LEU A 127 4.83 -8.69 -52.48
C LEU A 127 4.55 -7.43 -51.65
N GLU A 128 3.89 -6.42 -52.22
CA GLU A 128 3.47 -5.23 -51.47
C GLU A 128 2.53 -5.61 -50.31
N ARG A 129 1.55 -6.47 -50.55
CA ARG A 129 0.67 -6.98 -49.48
C ARG A 129 1.44 -7.78 -48.44
N GLN A 130 2.41 -8.60 -48.85
CA GLN A 130 3.25 -9.38 -47.93
C GLN A 130 4.09 -8.46 -47.04
N ASN A 131 4.70 -7.41 -47.62
CA ASN A 131 5.42 -6.38 -46.88
C ASN A 131 4.51 -5.64 -45.89
N GLU A 132 3.32 -5.19 -46.31
CA GLU A 132 2.36 -4.56 -45.38
C GLU A 132 1.99 -5.49 -44.21
N THR A 133 1.77 -6.78 -44.48
CA THR A 133 1.46 -7.76 -43.42
C THR A 133 2.66 -7.99 -42.50
N SER A 134 3.87 -8.02 -43.03
CA SER A 134 5.11 -8.15 -42.26
C SER A 134 5.34 -6.94 -41.37
N GLU A 135 5.14 -5.72 -41.88
CA GLU A 135 5.21 -4.49 -41.10
C GLU A 135 4.18 -4.46 -39.97
N ARG A 136 2.91 -4.80 -40.26
CA ARG A 136 1.87 -4.91 -39.24
C ARG A 136 2.22 -5.96 -38.17
N GLN A 137 2.76 -7.10 -38.58
CA GLN A 137 3.22 -8.15 -37.66
C GLN A 137 4.35 -7.64 -36.75
N GLN A 138 5.33 -6.92 -37.28
CA GLN A 138 6.41 -6.32 -36.48
C GLN A 138 5.90 -5.27 -35.49
N LEU A 139 4.91 -4.47 -35.88
CA LEU A 139 4.27 -3.50 -34.98
C LEU A 139 3.54 -4.22 -33.83
N LEU A 140 2.77 -5.27 -34.15
CA LEU A 140 2.09 -6.09 -33.14
C LEU A 140 3.09 -6.80 -32.21
N GLU A 141 4.22 -7.29 -32.73
CA GLU A 141 5.27 -7.91 -31.93
C GLU A 141 5.91 -6.91 -30.96
N LYS A 142 6.19 -5.68 -31.42
CA LYS A 142 6.68 -4.60 -30.56
C LYS A 142 5.65 -4.21 -29.49
N GLU A 143 4.37 -4.14 -29.84
CA GLU A 143 3.30 -3.85 -28.88
C GLU A 143 3.15 -4.97 -27.85
N LEU A 144 3.20 -6.24 -28.26
CA LEU A 144 3.19 -7.41 -27.39
C LEU A 144 4.37 -7.34 -26.41
N GLN A 145 5.57 -7.02 -26.89
CA GLN A 145 6.75 -6.90 -26.04
C GLN A 145 6.62 -5.75 -25.02
N ARG A 146 6.04 -4.60 -25.42
CA ARG A 146 5.73 -3.50 -24.49
C ARG A 146 4.74 -3.95 -23.42
N ARG A 147 3.63 -4.60 -23.81
CA ARG A 147 2.62 -5.13 -22.87
C ARG A 147 3.23 -6.16 -21.92
N LYS A 148 4.12 -7.03 -22.41
CA LYS A 148 4.85 -8.01 -21.57
C LYS A 148 5.70 -7.32 -20.51
N ASN A 149 6.43 -6.27 -20.87
CA ASN A 149 7.23 -5.49 -19.92
C ASN A 149 6.34 -4.77 -18.88
N THR A 150 5.18 -4.23 -19.30
CA THR A 150 4.20 -3.62 -18.37
C THR A 150 3.64 -4.65 -17.39
N ILE A 151 3.29 -5.86 -17.85
CA ILE A 151 2.84 -6.94 -16.96
C ILE A 151 3.93 -7.32 -15.95
N GLN A 152 5.19 -7.40 -16.37
CA GLN A 152 6.31 -7.68 -15.48
C GLN A 152 6.48 -6.59 -14.42
N ALA A 153 6.41 -5.31 -14.81
CA ALA A 153 6.47 -4.18 -13.86
C ALA A 153 5.33 -4.24 -12.83
N LEU A 154 4.08 -4.39 -13.30
CA LEU A 154 2.91 -4.52 -12.41
C LEU A 154 3.01 -5.74 -11.48
N THR A 155 3.60 -6.84 -11.93
CA THR A 155 3.84 -8.02 -11.09
C THR A 155 4.82 -7.70 -9.96
N THR A 156 5.91 -6.97 -10.25
CA THR A 156 6.87 -6.55 -9.21
C THR A 156 6.26 -5.54 -8.23
N GLU A 157 5.41 -4.62 -8.69
CA GLU A 157 4.67 -3.69 -7.82
C GLU A 157 3.67 -4.44 -6.91
N LEU A 158 2.99 -5.46 -7.43
CA LEU A 158 2.11 -6.32 -6.63
C LEU A 158 2.91 -7.06 -5.53
N GLU A 159 4.09 -7.58 -5.85
CA GLU A 159 4.93 -8.28 -4.88
C GLU A 159 5.47 -7.34 -3.79
N THR A 160 5.92 -6.15 -4.16
CA THR A 160 6.41 -5.14 -3.20
C THR A 160 5.30 -4.64 -2.27
N THR A 161 4.10 -4.39 -2.80
CA THR A 161 2.93 -4.01 -1.98
C THR A 161 2.51 -5.13 -1.04
N LYS A 162 2.52 -6.40 -1.47
CA LYS A 162 2.30 -7.57 -0.59
C LYS A 162 3.33 -7.65 0.54
N GLN A 163 4.61 -7.44 0.23
CA GLN A 163 5.66 -7.42 1.26
C GLN A 163 5.46 -6.25 2.24
N HIS A 164 5.08 -5.08 1.76
CA HIS A 164 4.81 -3.92 2.61
C HIS A 164 3.62 -4.17 3.55
N MET A 165 2.52 -4.74 3.05
CA MET A 165 1.38 -5.13 3.90
C MET A 165 1.78 -6.14 4.97
N ALA A 166 2.54 -7.18 4.61
CA ALA A 166 3.03 -8.17 5.58
C ALA A 166 3.93 -7.54 6.66
N GLN A 167 4.75 -6.55 6.30
CA GLN A 167 5.57 -5.80 7.27
C GLN A 167 4.70 -4.96 8.22
N GLN A 168 3.68 -4.27 7.71
CA GLN A 168 2.74 -3.50 8.54
C GLN A 168 1.97 -4.41 9.51
N GLU A 169 1.46 -5.56 9.04
CA GLU A 169 0.79 -6.53 9.91
C GLU A 169 1.72 -7.03 11.03
N ASN A 170 2.97 -7.34 10.71
CA ASN A 170 3.96 -7.75 11.72
C ASN A 170 4.23 -6.63 12.74
N TYR A 171 4.30 -5.38 12.28
CA TYR A 171 4.44 -4.21 13.16
C TYR A 171 3.25 -4.04 14.09
N PHE A 172 2.02 -4.15 13.58
CA PHE A 172 0.80 -4.09 14.39
C PHE A 172 0.73 -5.23 15.41
N ARG A 173 1.04 -6.48 15.00
CA ARG A 173 1.11 -7.63 15.91
C ARG A 173 2.15 -7.44 17.01
N ALA A 174 3.32 -6.89 16.70
CA ALA A 174 4.35 -6.58 17.70
C ALA A 174 3.85 -5.53 18.71
N LYS A 175 3.15 -4.49 18.23
CA LYS A 175 2.57 -3.44 19.06
C LYS A 175 1.43 -3.96 19.95
N GLU A 176 0.56 -4.81 19.42
CA GLU A 176 -0.49 -5.49 20.20
C GLU A 176 0.09 -6.35 21.31
N LEU A 177 1.17 -7.09 21.03
CA LEU A 177 1.87 -7.90 22.01
C LEU A 177 2.54 -7.03 23.09
N ALA A 178 3.13 -5.89 22.71
CA ALA A 178 3.67 -4.92 23.67
C ALA A 178 2.58 -4.38 24.61
N PHE A 179 1.43 -3.95 24.08
CA PHE A 179 0.29 -3.50 24.90
C PHE A 179 -0.32 -4.61 25.77
N ALA A 180 -0.30 -5.86 25.31
CA ALA A 180 -0.72 -6.99 26.13
C ALA A 180 0.23 -7.22 27.32
N ASN A 181 1.54 -7.05 27.11
CA ASN A 181 2.54 -7.15 28.17
C ASN A 181 2.42 -6.00 29.17
N GLU A 182 2.29 -4.75 28.70
CA GLU A 182 2.05 -3.60 29.58
C GLU A 182 0.79 -3.78 30.43
N ARG A 183 -0.32 -4.25 29.84
CA ARG A 183 -1.52 -4.54 30.63
C ARG A 183 -1.28 -5.57 31.74
N LYS A 184 -0.44 -6.59 31.48
CA LYS A 184 -0.05 -7.56 32.52
C LYS A 184 0.81 -6.91 33.60
N THR A 185 1.79 -6.06 33.24
CA THR A 185 2.62 -5.37 34.23
C THR A 185 1.78 -4.47 35.13
N TRP A 186 0.90 -3.65 34.54
CA TRP A 186 -0.05 -2.81 35.29
C TRP A 186 -0.97 -3.61 36.20
N GLN A 187 -1.45 -4.78 35.76
CA GLN A 187 -2.24 -5.67 36.61
C GLN A 187 -1.44 -6.22 37.80
N THR A 188 -0.17 -6.58 37.60
CA THR A 188 0.70 -7.05 38.69
C THR A 188 1.02 -5.93 39.67
N GLU A 189 1.33 -4.74 39.19
CA GLU A 189 1.59 -3.56 40.03
C GLU A 189 0.35 -3.17 40.83
N ARG A 190 -0.83 -3.14 40.19
CA ARG A 190 -2.11 -2.91 40.87
C ARG A 190 -2.32 -3.89 42.03
N LYS A 191 -2.14 -5.20 41.79
CA LYS A 191 -2.27 -6.23 42.84
C LYS A 191 -1.24 -6.01 43.97
N SER A 192 -0.01 -5.63 43.63
CA SER A 192 1.02 -5.35 44.62
C SER A 192 0.67 -4.14 45.51
N LEU A 193 0.10 -3.09 44.92
CA LEU A 193 -0.37 -1.91 45.63
C LEU A 193 -1.59 -2.22 46.51
N GLU A 194 -2.53 -3.04 46.03
CA GLU A 194 -3.66 -3.52 46.83
C GLU A 194 -3.19 -4.26 48.08
N VAL A 195 -2.17 -5.12 47.97
CA VAL A 195 -1.53 -5.80 49.11
C VAL A 195 -0.85 -4.81 50.06
N LEU A 196 -0.15 -3.81 49.54
CA LEU A 196 0.50 -2.78 50.36
C LEU A 196 -0.51 -1.94 51.14
N VAL A 197 -1.62 -1.56 50.51
CA VAL A 197 -2.72 -0.83 51.17
C VAL A 197 -3.30 -1.65 52.32
N ALA A 198 -3.58 -2.94 52.09
CA ALA A 198 -4.07 -3.84 53.14
C ALA A 198 -3.06 -3.95 54.31
N ARG A 199 -1.75 -4.01 54.02
CA ARG A 199 -0.69 -4.02 55.04
C ARG A 199 -0.66 -2.72 55.84
N LEU A 200 -0.74 -1.56 55.18
CA LEU A 200 -0.76 -0.25 55.85
C LEU A 200 -1.99 -0.06 56.73
N GLN A 201 -3.17 -0.53 56.29
CA GLN A 201 -4.38 -0.55 57.13
C GLN A 201 -4.21 -1.43 58.38
N GLY A 202 -3.51 -2.57 58.26
CA GLY A 202 -3.16 -3.41 59.40
C GLY A 202 -2.25 -2.69 60.41
N VAL A 203 -1.23 -1.98 59.90
CA VAL A 203 -0.31 -1.16 60.72
C VAL A 203 -1.06 -0.01 61.42
N GLU A 204 -1.93 0.71 60.70
CA GLU A 204 -2.76 1.78 61.26
C GLU A 204 -3.68 1.26 62.38
N THR A 205 -4.30 0.09 62.16
CA THR A 205 -5.15 -0.56 63.16
C THR A 205 -4.35 -0.95 64.41
N ALA A 206 -3.14 -1.48 64.23
CA ALA A 206 -2.24 -1.82 65.33
C ALA A 206 -1.81 -0.56 66.12
N PHE A 207 -1.48 0.54 65.44
CA PHE A 207 -1.15 1.82 66.08
C PHE A 207 -2.35 2.38 66.87
N LYS A 208 -3.56 2.37 66.30
CA LYS A 208 -4.78 2.78 67.01
C LYS A 208 -5.01 1.94 68.27
N ALA A 209 -4.80 0.63 68.20
CA ALA A 209 -4.89 -0.25 69.37
C ALA A 209 -3.82 0.06 70.42
N GLN A 210 -2.59 0.37 70.00
CA GLN A 210 -1.50 0.76 70.88
C GLN A 210 -1.79 2.10 71.57
N LEU A 211 -2.32 3.09 70.85
CA LEU A 211 -2.74 4.37 71.43
C LEU A 211 -3.77 4.15 72.54
N ARG A 212 -4.83 3.38 72.26
CA ARG A 212 -5.87 3.06 73.25
C ARG A 212 -5.30 2.36 74.50
N ARG A 213 -4.35 1.44 74.34
CA ARG A 213 -3.66 0.81 75.47
C ARG A 213 -2.91 1.85 76.30
N LYS A 214 -2.18 2.77 75.64
CA LYS A 214 -1.45 3.85 76.32
C LYS A 214 -2.39 4.81 77.03
N ASP A 215 -3.51 5.17 76.43
CA ASP A 215 -4.53 6.01 77.07
C ASP A 215 -5.04 5.36 78.37
N THR A 216 -5.36 4.06 78.35
CA THR A 216 -5.77 3.34 79.58
C THR A 216 -4.66 3.25 80.63
N GLU A 217 -3.39 3.13 80.22
CA GLU A 217 -2.24 3.16 81.14
C GLU A 217 -2.08 4.55 81.77
N TYR A 218 -2.23 5.62 80.99
CA TYR A 218 -2.20 7.00 81.49
C TYR A 218 -3.34 7.28 82.46
N GLU A 219 -4.56 6.81 82.18
CA GLU A 219 -5.68 6.92 83.11
C GLU A 219 -5.41 6.21 84.45
N ARG A 220 -4.87 4.99 84.40
CA ARG A 220 -4.45 4.26 85.61
C ARG A 220 -3.35 4.99 86.37
N LEU A 221 -2.34 5.51 85.69
CA LEU A 221 -1.26 6.26 86.31
C LEU A 221 -1.77 7.55 86.96
N ARG A 222 -2.66 8.27 86.28
CA ARG A 222 -3.33 9.47 86.81
C ARG A 222 -4.13 9.14 88.06
N LYS A 223 -4.90 8.04 88.06
CA LYS A 223 -5.64 7.56 89.23
C LYS A 223 -4.70 7.18 90.38
N ASN A 224 -3.62 6.44 90.11
CA ASN A 224 -2.63 6.07 91.11
C ASN A 224 -1.92 7.30 91.71
N LEU A 225 -1.61 8.31 90.90
CA LEU A 225 -1.01 9.55 91.36
C LEU A 225 -1.99 10.34 92.24
N GLN A 226 -3.25 10.43 91.81
CA GLN A 226 -4.33 11.03 92.60
C GLN A 226 -4.54 10.30 93.94
N ASP A 227 -4.53 8.96 93.94
CA ASP A 227 -4.62 8.14 95.15
C ASP A 227 -3.39 8.36 96.06
N SER A 228 -2.19 8.50 95.51
CA SER A 228 -0.97 8.80 96.26
C SER A 228 -1.01 10.19 96.89
N VAL A 229 -1.49 11.20 96.16
CA VAL A 229 -1.74 12.55 96.68
C VAL A 229 -2.82 12.50 97.78
N ALA A 230 -3.88 11.71 97.62
CA ALA A 230 -4.91 11.53 98.63
C ALA A 230 -4.41 10.79 99.89
N ARG A 231 -3.47 9.84 99.75
CA ARG A 231 -2.83 9.16 100.88
C ARG A 231 -1.85 10.06 101.62
N THR A 232 -0.96 10.76 100.91
CA THR A 232 0.00 11.71 101.51
C THR A 232 -0.70 12.88 102.22
N SER A 233 -1.83 13.37 101.70
CA SER A 233 -2.68 14.36 102.39
C SER A 233 -3.39 13.80 103.63
N LYS A 234 -3.69 12.50 103.69
CA LYS A 234 -4.17 11.84 104.93
C LYS A 234 -3.03 11.58 105.93
N GLU A 235 -1.82 11.34 105.44
CA GLU A 235 -0.63 11.08 106.26
C GLU A 235 -0.06 12.36 106.91
N GLN A 236 -0.36 13.55 106.38
CA GLN A 236 -0.03 14.84 107.00
C GLN A 236 -0.74 15.15 108.34
N ARG A 237 -1.63 14.27 108.84
CA ARG A 237 -2.26 14.42 110.17
C ARG A 237 -1.67 13.51 111.26
N GLY A 238 -0.57 12.82 111.01
CA GLY A 238 0.08 12.04 112.05
C GLY A 238 1.57 11.83 111.81
N ILE A 239 2.37 12.29 112.79
CA ILE A 239 3.71 11.77 113.13
C ILE A 239 4.90 12.48 112.45
N THR A 240 5.47 13.41 113.23
CA THR A 240 6.89 13.52 113.60
C THR A 240 7.93 12.78 112.76
N VAL A 241 8.76 13.59 112.08
CA VAL A 241 10.23 13.56 111.99
C VAL A 241 10.91 12.20 112.30
N GLY A 242 11.57 11.66 111.28
CA GLY A 242 12.88 11.04 111.49
C GLY A 242 13.24 9.92 110.52
N LYS A 243 14.46 10.03 109.96
CA LYS A 243 15.33 8.99 109.35
C LYS A 243 15.41 9.00 107.81
N PRO A 244 16.57 8.63 107.23
CA PRO A 244 17.75 9.48 107.13
C PRO A 244 18.24 9.59 105.69
N LEU A 245 19.14 10.55 105.51
CA LEU A 245 20.03 10.78 104.37
C LEU A 245 20.43 9.53 103.56
N ASN A 246 20.26 9.64 102.24
CA ASN A 246 21.06 9.06 101.17
C ASN A 246 21.82 7.77 101.53
N SER A 247 21.16 6.63 101.31
CA SER A 247 21.84 5.34 101.28
C SER A 247 22.80 5.26 100.07
N VAL A 248 24.01 4.76 100.31
CA VAL A 248 25.11 4.55 99.34
C VAL A 248 24.70 3.69 98.13
N THR A 249 23.53 3.05 98.17
CA THR A 249 22.91 2.30 97.08
C THR A 249 22.36 3.17 95.94
N GLU A 250 22.05 4.46 96.16
CA GLU A 250 21.54 5.33 95.07
C GLU A 250 22.64 5.81 94.12
N ARG A 251 23.89 5.89 94.57
CA ARG A 251 25.05 6.17 93.69
C ARG A 251 25.42 5.00 92.78
N LYS A 252 24.92 3.79 93.02
CA LYS A 252 25.06 2.66 92.08
C LYS A 252 23.94 2.60 91.03
N ARG A 253 22.81 3.27 91.27
CA ARG A 253 21.68 3.30 90.32
C ARG A 253 21.90 4.32 89.20
N THR A 254 22.56 5.45 89.49
CA THR A 254 22.96 6.44 88.47
C THR A 254 24.06 5.94 87.54
N VAL A 255 24.91 4.99 87.97
CA VAL A 255 25.93 4.35 87.10
C VAL A 255 25.31 3.33 86.12
N LEU A 256 24.25 2.62 86.52
CA LEU A 256 23.47 1.76 85.61
C LEU A 256 22.56 2.56 84.67
N GLN A 257 22.12 3.75 85.10
CA GLN A 257 21.26 4.64 84.32
C GLN A 257 22.07 5.54 83.35
N SER A 258 23.33 5.85 83.65
CA SER A 258 24.25 6.46 82.68
C SER A 258 24.64 5.48 81.57
N GLN A 259 24.83 4.19 81.91
CA GLN A 259 25.10 3.13 80.94
C GLN A 259 23.92 2.89 79.98
N SER A 260 22.68 3.11 80.43
CA SER A 260 21.49 3.01 79.55
C SER A 260 21.30 4.22 78.63
N HIS A 261 21.72 5.42 79.05
CA HIS A 261 21.75 6.60 78.18
C HIS A 261 22.87 6.52 77.13
N GLU A 262 24.04 6.02 77.49
CA GLU A 262 25.14 5.78 76.57
C GLU A 262 24.78 4.66 75.56
N ASN A 263 24.18 3.56 76.02
CA ASN A 263 23.66 2.53 75.12
C ASN A 263 22.53 3.05 74.20
N ARG A 264 21.69 3.97 74.68
CA ARG A 264 20.65 4.61 73.86
C ARG A 264 21.25 5.54 72.80
N LEU A 265 22.27 6.32 73.16
CA LEU A 265 22.98 7.18 72.22
C LEU A 265 23.73 6.35 71.18
N SER A 266 24.46 5.32 71.60
CA SER A 266 25.15 4.40 70.67
C SER A 266 24.17 3.69 69.74
N LYS A 267 23.00 3.27 70.25
CA LYS A 267 21.93 2.70 69.42
C LYS A 267 21.39 3.72 68.42
N GLN A 268 21.13 4.96 68.84
CA GLN A 268 20.66 6.03 67.97
C GLN A 268 21.70 6.40 66.89
N ILE A 269 22.99 6.40 67.24
CA ILE A 269 24.08 6.61 66.26
C ILE A 269 24.11 5.45 65.25
N MET A 270 24.01 4.20 65.70
CA MET A 270 23.92 3.05 64.78
C MET A 270 22.69 3.13 63.89
N GLU A 271 21.50 3.41 64.44
CA GLU A 271 20.27 3.57 63.66
C GLU A 271 20.40 4.70 62.62
N ASN A 272 20.99 5.85 62.98
CA ASN A 272 21.26 6.94 62.04
C ASN A 272 22.26 6.53 60.94
N LEU A 273 23.31 5.78 61.28
CA LEU A 273 24.29 5.28 60.30
C LEU A 273 23.68 4.23 59.38
N GLU A 274 22.81 3.36 59.89
CA GLU A 274 22.05 2.38 59.09
C GLU A 274 21.07 3.08 58.15
N CYS A 275 20.33 4.08 58.65
CA CYS A 275 19.47 4.93 57.81
C CYS A 275 20.28 5.65 56.72
N LYS A 276 21.42 6.25 57.06
CA LYS A 276 22.24 6.96 56.06
C LYS A 276 22.87 6.01 55.04
N LYS A 277 23.24 4.80 55.46
CA LYS A 277 23.69 3.74 54.55
C LYS A 277 22.58 3.34 53.58
N ALA A 278 21.35 3.18 54.05
CA ALA A 278 20.20 2.85 53.19
C ALA A 278 19.89 3.97 52.19
N GLU A 279 19.94 5.23 52.63
CA GLU A 279 19.79 6.42 51.77
C GLU A 279 20.86 6.47 50.67
N LEU A 280 22.14 6.28 51.04
CA LEU A 280 23.25 6.26 50.07
C LEU A 280 23.15 5.09 49.08
N LEU A 281 22.66 3.92 49.51
CA LEU A 281 22.42 2.80 48.60
C LEU A 281 21.30 3.11 47.61
N PHE A 282 20.22 3.74 48.08
CA PHE A 282 19.11 4.16 47.23
C PHE A 282 19.54 5.23 46.21
N GLU A 283 20.30 6.23 46.63
CA GLU A 283 20.88 7.25 45.73
C GLU A 283 21.83 6.62 44.71
N ASN A 284 22.65 5.64 45.11
CA ASN A 284 23.54 4.92 44.21
C ASN A 284 22.74 4.12 43.16
N GLU A 285 21.70 3.41 43.57
CA GLU A 285 20.80 2.70 42.64
C GLU A 285 20.11 3.67 41.67
N ALA A 286 19.64 4.81 42.14
CA ALA A 286 19.06 5.85 41.29
C ALA A 286 20.06 6.41 40.27
N LEU A 287 21.33 6.62 40.69
CA LEU A 287 22.40 7.07 39.79
C LEU A 287 22.77 6.00 38.75
N VAL A 288 22.83 4.73 39.14
CA VAL A 288 23.06 3.61 38.21
C VAL A 288 21.94 3.54 37.17
N ASN A 289 20.69 3.64 37.59
CA ASN A 289 19.54 3.63 36.69
C ASN A 289 19.55 4.84 35.73
N SER A 290 19.90 6.03 36.23
CA SER A 290 20.04 7.23 35.39
C SER A 290 21.17 7.07 34.37
N TYR A 291 22.31 6.49 34.77
CA TYR A 291 23.44 6.22 33.89
C TYR A 291 23.08 5.22 32.80
N GLU A 292 22.42 4.11 33.14
CA GLU A 292 21.94 3.15 32.14
C GLU A 292 20.95 3.78 31.16
N GLY A 293 20.08 4.67 31.63
CA GLY A 293 19.18 5.45 30.78
C GLY A 293 19.91 6.31 29.77
N LEU A 294 20.92 7.06 30.22
CA LEU A 294 21.79 7.88 29.36
C LEU A 294 22.58 7.03 28.36
N GLN A 295 23.10 5.89 28.78
CA GLN A 295 23.81 4.97 27.89
C GLN A 295 22.91 4.44 26.77
N ARG A 296 21.69 3.98 27.10
CA ARG A 296 20.71 3.51 26.10
C ARG A 296 20.32 4.63 25.12
N GLN A 297 20.18 5.87 25.59
CA GLN A 297 19.91 7.02 24.73
C GLN A 297 21.06 7.30 23.76
N LEU A 298 22.31 7.26 24.23
CA LEU A 298 23.50 7.42 23.39
C LEU A 298 23.58 6.31 22.32
N GLU A 299 23.32 5.06 22.70
CA GLU A 299 23.29 3.92 21.77
C GLU A 299 22.21 4.09 20.69
N LEU A 300 20.99 4.50 21.10
CA LEU A 300 19.89 4.77 20.18
C LEU A 300 20.27 5.86 19.17
N LEU A 301 20.80 6.99 19.65
CA LEU A 301 21.16 8.13 18.82
C LEU A 301 22.30 7.80 17.85
N THR A 302 23.30 7.04 18.31
CA THR A 302 24.39 6.52 17.48
C THR A 302 23.85 5.60 16.37
N SER A 303 22.86 4.75 16.69
CA SER A 303 22.23 3.88 15.70
C SER A 303 21.41 4.66 14.66
N GLN A 304 20.70 5.71 15.08
CA GLN A 304 19.94 6.59 14.19
C GLN A 304 20.86 7.34 13.25
N TYR A 305 21.95 7.91 13.78
CA TYR A 305 23.00 8.54 12.98
C TYR A 305 23.57 7.59 11.93
N ARG A 306 23.91 6.34 12.32
CA ARG A 306 24.44 5.33 11.40
C ARG A 306 23.45 4.99 10.27
N LYS A 307 22.17 4.83 10.61
CA LYS A 307 21.12 4.57 9.61
C LYS A 307 20.92 5.75 8.67
N ALA A 308 20.89 6.97 9.20
CA ALA A 308 20.76 8.18 8.39
C ALA A 308 21.93 8.31 7.41
N ALA A 309 23.17 8.13 7.89
CA ALA A 309 24.36 8.14 7.04
C ALA A 309 24.33 7.04 5.96
N GLN A 310 23.91 5.82 6.30
CA GLN A 310 23.80 4.69 5.35
C GLN A 310 22.73 4.91 4.29
N LEU A 311 21.53 5.35 4.68
CA LEU A 311 20.44 5.64 3.73
C LEU A 311 20.86 6.75 2.76
N PHE A 312 21.59 7.74 3.26
CA PHE A 312 22.08 8.84 2.44
C PHE A 312 23.14 8.38 1.42
N LEU A 313 24.12 7.59 1.86
CA LEU A 313 25.13 6.99 0.98
C LEU A 313 24.53 6.02 -0.04
N ALA A 314 23.43 5.35 0.29
CA ALA A 314 22.74 4.45 -0.64
C ALA A 314 21.91 5.21 -1.69
N LYS A 315 21.36 6.39 -1.35
CA LYS A 315 20.54 7.21 -2.26
C LYS A 315 21.40 7.94 -3.30
N LYS A 316 22.54 8.52 -2.90
CA LYS A 316 23.49 9.15 -3.82
C LYS A 316 24.50 8.10 -4.28
N GLY A 317 24.36 7.63 -5.52
CA GLY A 317 25.37 6.78 -6.17
C GLY A 317 26.78 7.40 -6.13
N PRO A 318 27.83 6.64 -6.49
CA PRO A 318 29.23 7.01 -6.27
C PRO A 318 29.66 8.35 -6.91
N ASP A 319 28.94 8.85 -7.91
CA ASP A 319 29.34 10.00 -8.71
C ASP A 319 28.69 11.34 -8.29
N GLY A 320 27.79 11.34 -7.29
CA GLY A 320 26.96 12.51 -6.92
C GLY A 320 27.20 13.10 -5.52
N VAL A 321 28.32 12.77 -4.86
CA VAL A 321 28.52 13.13 -3.45
C VAL A 321 29.09 14.55 -3.31
N SER A 322 28.29 15.47 -2.79
CA SER A 322 28.76 16.82 -2.41
C SER A 322 29.86 16.74 -1.33
N GLU A 323 30.92 17.52 -1.49
CA GLU A 323 32.13 17.50 -0.66
C GLU A 323 31.85 17.81 0.83
N GLU A 324 30.84 18.67 1.11
CA GLU A 324 30.36 18.97 2.46
C GLU A 324 29.67 17.77 3.15
N LEU A 325 29.08 16.85 2.38
CA LEU A 325 28.36 15.67 2.86
C LEU A 325 29.25 14.46 3.07
N LEU A 326 30.33 14.34 2.28
CA LEU A 326 31.44 13.45 2.58
C LEU A 326 32.12 13.82 3.90
N ALA A 327 32.26 15.13 4.18
CA ALA A 327 32.76 15.59 5.47
C ALA A 327 31.85 15.19 6.66
N LEU A 328 30.52 15.24 6.48
CA LEU A 328 29.55 14.80 7.50
C LEU A 328 29.58 13.28 7.75
N THR A 329 29.78 12.48 6.71
CA THR A 329 29.87 11.01 6.82
C THR A 329 31.25 10.51 7.25
N SER A 330 32.30 11.33 7.09
CA SER A 330 33.69 10.99 7.45
C SER A 330 34.03 11.04 8.93
N VAL A 331 33.11 11.55 9.79
CA VAL A 331 33.34 11.55 11.24
C VAL A 331 33.42 10.11 11.73
N PRO A 332 34.57 9.64 12.24
CA PRO A 332 34.74 8.27 12.69
C PRO A 332 33.68 7.96 13.75
N ILE A 333 32.87 6.93 13.51
CA ILE A 333 31.85 6.46 14.46
C ILE A 333 32.49 6.07 15.80
N ASP A 334 33.79 5.75 15.78
CA ASP A 334 34.62 5.44 16.94
C ASP A 334 34.89 6.65 17.86
N ASP A 335 34.66 7.90 17.42
CA ASP A 335 34.81 9.09 18.28
C ASP A 335 33.67 9.23 19.29
N PHE A 336 32.52 8.58 19.05
CA PHE A 336 31.34 8.67 19.92
C PHE A 336 31.24 7.50 20.91
N MET A 337 32.04 6.46 20.72
CA MET A 337 32.13 5.35 21.64
C MET A 337 33.42 5.45 22.45
N PRO A 338 33.36 5.49 23.79
CA PRO A 338 34.58 5.51 24.58
C PRO A 338 35.36 4.23 24.29
N THR A 339 36.45 4.35 23.54
CA THR A 339 37.39 3.26 23.31
C THR A 339 37.88 2.76 24.67
N ALA A 340 38.13 1.46 24.85
CA ALA A 340 38.49 0.89 26.15
C ALA A 340 39.70 1.57 26.85
N PHE A 341 40.53 2.31 26.10
CA PHE A 341 41.67 3.09 26.60
C PHE A 341 41.39 4.58 26.84
N ALA A 342 40.21 5.09 26.46
CA ALA A 342 39.79 6.48 26.57
C ALA A 342 38.56 6.65 27.47
N VAL A 343 38.28 5.70 28.37
CA VAL A 343 37.18 5.81 29.33
C VAL A 343 37.49 6.97 30.29
N PRO A 344 36.72 8.07 30.28
CA PRO A 344 36.89 9.14 31.25
C PRO A 344 36.77 8.56 32.66
N SER A 345 37.50 9.13 33.63
CA SER A 345 37.34 8.75 35.04
C SER A 345 35.84 8.74 35.42
N LYS A 346 35.42 7.86 36.35
CA LYS A 346 34.00 7.70 36.72
C LYS A 346 33.28 9.03 37.07
N GLN A 347 34.01 10.07 37.45
CA GLN A 347 33.49 11.41 37.72
C GLN A 347 33.26 12.27 36.47
N GLN A 348 33.97 12.02 35.37
CA GLN A 348 33.88 12.79 34.11
C GLN A 348 32.98 12.13 33.07
N LEU A 349 32.61 10.87 33.28
CA LEU A 349 31.82 10.07 32.35
C LEU A 349 30.43 10.67 32.04
N PRO A 350 29.65 11.18 33.00
CA PRO A 350 28.35 11.80 32.70
C PRO A 350 28.50 13.06 31.83
N HIS A 351 29.54 13.85 32.08
CA HIS A 351 29.83 15.06 31.31
C HIS A 351 30.28 14.73 29.88
N TYR A 352 31.07 13.67 29.72
CA TYR A 352 31.45 13.15 28.41
C TYR A 352 30.23 12.66 27.61
N ILE A 353 29.33 11.89 28.25
CA ILE A 353 28.11 11.39 27.60
C ILE A 353 27.24 12.57 27.16
N ALA A 354 26.98 13.54 28.05
CA ALA A 354 26.18 14.72 27.71
C ALA A 354 26.77 15.48 26.51
N LYS A 355 28.08 15.74 26.53
CA LYS A 355 28.78 16.42 25.43
C LYS A 355 28.72 15.63 24.13
N SER A 356 28.86 14.30 24.18
CA SER A 356 28.76 13.44 23.00
C SER A 356 27.34 13.41 22.42
N MET A 357 26.31 13.43 23.28
CA MET A 357 24.92 13.53 22.86
C MET A 357 24.63 14.87 22.17
N ASP A 358 25.14 15.98 22.71
CA ASP A 358 24.96 17.31 22.11
C ASP A 358 25.58 17.39 20.70
N VAL A 359 26.80 16.83 20.55
CA VAL A 359 27.48 16.78 19.24
C VAL A 359 26.71 15.90 18.25
N LEU A 360 26.24 14.72 18.69
CA LEU A 360 25.44 13.82 17.84
C LEU A 360 24.10 14.46 17.44
N HIS A 361 23.41 15.13 18.36
CA HIS A 361 22.19 15.88 18.05
C HIS A 361 22.44 16.98 17.02
N GLY A 362 23.51 17.76 17.20
CA GLY A 362 23.90 18.80 16.26
C GLY A 362 24.19 18.23 14.85
N LYS A 363 24.90 17.10 14.78
CA LYS A 363 25.21 16.42 13.51
C LYS A 363 23.97 15.80 12.86
N LEU A 364 23.09 15.19 13.64
CA LEU A 364 21.83 14.65 13.15
C LEU A 364 20.94 15.76 12.58
N GLY A 365 20.87 16.92 13.25
CA GLY A 365 20.16 18.09 12.73
C GLY A 365 20.76 18.61 11.41
N GLN A 366 22.09 18.61 11.27
CA GLN A 366 22.76 18.95 10.01
C GLN A 366 22.38 17.96 8.89
N PHE A 367 22.34 16.66 9.18
CA PHE A 367 21.88 15.63 8.24
C PHE A 367 20.42 15.82 7.82
N GLU A 368 19.53 16.11 8.76
CA GLU A 368 18.11 16.34 8.44
C GLU A 368 17.90 17.55 7.54
N VAL A 369 18.62 18.64 7.78
CA VAL A 369 18.55 19.85 6.94
C VAL A 369 19.08 19.56 5.54
N ALA A 370 20.23 18.88 5.43
CA ALA A 370 20.81 18.50 4.14
C ALA A 370 19.89 17.55 3.36
N MET A 371 19.28 16.57 4.03
CA MET A 371 18.30 15.66 3.41
C MET A 371 17.06 16.40 2.92
N ARG A 372 16.56 17.38 3.68
CA ARG A 372 15.41 18.20 3.27
C ARG A 372 15.75 19.04 2.04
N ALA A 373 16.92 19.68 2.02
CA ALA A 373 17.37 20.47 0.88
C ALA A 373 17.53 19.60 -0.38
N ASP A 374 18.10 18.40 -0.27
CA ASP A 374 18.22 17.47 -1.39
C ASP A 374 16.84 16.99 -1.89
N LEU A 375 15.89 16.69 -0.99
CA LEU A 375 14.53 16.31 -1.40
C LEU A 375 13.76 17.44 -2.08
N GLU A 376 13.96 18.68 -1.62
CA GLU A 376 13.39 19.87 -2.25
C GLU A 376 14.01 20.09 -3.64
N GLN A 377 15.32 19.86 -3.80
CA GLN A 377 15.99 19.96 -5.09
C GLN A 377 15.52 18.87 -6.08
N ASP A 378 15.43 17.62 -5.64
CA ASP A 378 14.90 16.52 -6.46
C ASP A 378 13.47 16.85 -6.95
N ALA A 379 12.62 17.41 -6.08
CA ALA A 379 11.27 17.81 -6.43
C ALA A 379 11.20 18.99 -7.43
N ILE A 380 12.21 19.87 -7.41
CA ILE A 380 12.35 20.94 -8.40
C ILE A 380 12.78 20.34 -9.75
N ASP A 381 13.77 19.45 -9.75
CA ASP A 381 14.28 18.81 -10.96
C ASP A 381 13.20 17.96 -11.66
N ASP A 382 12.42 17.17 -10.89
CA ASP A 382 11.27 16.41 -11.39
C ASP A 382 10.20 17.33 -12.01
N ARG A 383 9.97 18.49 -11.39
CA ARG A 383 9.01 19.47 -11.88
C ARG A 383 9.50 20.11 -13.17
N ASP A 384 10.78 20.44 -13.28
CA ASP A 384 11.37 21.02 -14.48
C ASP A 384 11.37 20.01 -15.64
N GLU A 385 11.63 18.73 -15.37
CA GLU A 385 11.47 17.66 -16.37
C GLU A 385 10.02 17.54 -16.85
N ALA A 386 9.05 17.56 -15.93
CA ALA A 386 7.63 17.54 -16.27
C ALA A 386 7.23 18.76 -17.12
N ILE A 387 7.75 19.95 -16.80
CA ILE A 387 7.54 21.18 -17.59
C ILE A 387 8.15 21.01 -18.99
N ALA A 388 9.37 20.48 -19.11
CA ALA A 388 10.02 20.24 -20.40
C ALA A 388 9.22 19.27 -21.29
N ILE A 389 8.68 18.19 -20.70
CA ILE A 389 7.81 17.23 -21.42
C ILE A 389 6.51 17.91 -21.89
N LEU A 390 5.89 18.73 -21.04
CA LEU A 390 4.68 19.47 -21.40
C LEU A 390 4.94 20.51 -22.50
N GLN A 391 6.07 21.21 -22.43
CA GLN A 391 6.50 22.14 -23.48
C GLN A 391 6.71 21.42 -24.82
N LYS A 392 7.36 20.26 -24.80
CA LYS A 392 7.55 19.43 -26.01
C LYS A 392 6.20 18.99 -26.62
N LYS A 393 5.25 18.55 -25.79
CA LYS A 393 3.90 18.20 -26.26
C LYS A 393 3.15 19.40 -26.82
N LEU A 394 3.35 20.58 -26.25
CA LEU A 394 2.75 21.82 -26.75
C LEU A 394 3.32 22.18 -28.13
N THR A 395 4.64 22.07 -28.32
CA THR A 395 5.27 22.34 -29.63
C THR A 395 4.82 21.32 -30.68
N GLU A 396 4.76 20.03 -30.35
CA GLU A 396 4.24 18.98 -31.25
C GLU A 396 2.77 19.25 -31.63
N ALA A 397 1.93 19.67 -30.68
CA ALA A 397 0.54 20.03 -30.96
C ALA A 397 0.43 21.26 -31.87
N GLN A 398 1.30 22.26 -31.69
CA GLN A 398 1.36 23.43 -32.56
C GLN A 398 1.78 23.06 -33.99
N GLU A 399 2.78 22.17 -34.15
CA GLU A 399 3.20 21.66 -35.46
C GLU A 399 2.03 20.96 -36.18
N ILE A 400 1.29 20.08 -35.50
CA ILE A 400 0.10 19.42 -36.07
C ILE A 400 -0.95 20.43 -36.51
N ILE A 401 -1.22 21.47 -35.69
CA ILE A 401 -2.18 22.53 -36.06
C ILE A 401 -1.71 23.27 -37.31
N THR A 402 -0.43 23.60 -37.40
CA THR A 402 0.11 24.28 -38.59
C THR A 402 0.07 23.41 -39.85
N GLU A 403 0.29 22.10 -39.71
CA GLU A 403 0.16 21.14 -40.82
C GLU A 403 -1.29 21.02 -41.27
N GLN A 404 -2.24 20.93 -40.34
CA GLN A 404 -3.67 20.91 -40.63
C GLN A 404 -4.13 22.20 -41.32
N ASP A 405 -3.66 23.36 -40.86
CA ASP A 405 -3.96 24.64 -41.49
C ASP A 405 -3.37 24.74 -42.90
N HIS A 406 -2.16 24.21 -43.11
CA HIS A 406 -1.57 24.09 -44.45
C HIS A 406 -2.39 23.16 -45.35
N LEU A 407 -2.86 22.01 -44.86
CA LEU A 407 -3.71 21.10 -45.63
C LEU A 407 -5.05 21.75 -46.00
N LEU A 408 -5.65 22.52 -45.09
CA LEU A 408 -6.86 23.30 -45.34
C LEU A 408 -6.62 24.38 -46.39
N GLN A 409 -5.54 25.16 -46.27
CA GLN A 409 -5.16 26.17 -47.27
C GLN A 409 -4.88 25.55 -48.64
N ALA A 410 -4.17 24.42 -48.69
CA ALA A 410 -3.92 23.68 -49.93
C ALA A 410 -5.22 23.15 -50.56
N SER A 411 -6.18 22.72 -49.75
CA SER A 411 -7.50 22.26 -50.22
C SER A 411 -8.33 23.41 -50.79
N LEU A 412 -8.26 24.59 -50.17
CA LEU A 412 -8.93 25.81 -50.64
C LEU A 412 -8.30 26.39 -51.92
N VAL A 413 -6.98 26.28 -52.07
CA VAL A 413 -6.26 26.76 -53.27
C VAL A 413 -6.38 25.79 -54.45
N ASN A 414 -6.51 24.48 -54.17
CA ASN A 414 -6.66 23.45 -55.19
C ASN A 414 -8.11 23.18 -55.61
N GLU A 415 -9.08 23.95 -55.13
CA GLU A 415 -10.45 23.90 -55.63
C GLU A 415 -10.50 24.66 -56.97
N PRO A 416 -10.68 23.99 -58.12
CA PRO A 416 -10.80 24.69 -59.39
C PRO A 416 -12.11 25.48 -59.39
N VAL A 417 -12.00 26.80 -59.37
CA VAL A 417 -13.09 27.73 -59.61
C VAL A 417 -13.62 27.50 -61.01
N GLY A 418 -14.58 26.58 -61.13
CA GLY A 418 -15.29 26.31 -62.37
C GLY A 418 -15.57 24.84 -62.57
N SER A 419 -16.73 24.38 -62.09
CA SER A 419 -17.69 23.64 -62.92
C SER A 419 -18.82 23.02 -62.07
N MET A 420 -20.03 23.55 -62.29
CA MET A 420 -21.31 22.82 -62.41
C MET A 420 -21.85 22.15 -61.13
N ALA A 421 -22.89 22.68 -60.53
CA ALA A 421 -24.30 22.48 -60.92
C ALA A 421 -24.85 21.09 -60.53
N ALA A 422 -25.84 21.14 -59.63
CA ALA A 422 -27.05 20.32 -59.58
C ALA A 422 -26.94 18.84 -59.97
N SER A 423 -27.02 17.95 -58.99
CA SER A 423 -28.08 16.91 -58.89
C SER A 423 -27.80 15.87 -57.80
N THR A 424 -28.89 15.26 -57.33
CA THR A 424 -29.00 13.90 -56.73
C THR A 424 -28.46 13.69 -55.31
N THR A 425 -29.29 13.68 -54.25
CA THR A 425 -30.31 12.70 -53.77
C THR A 425 -29.80 11.73 -52.70
N ARG A 426 -30.24 11.99 -51.46
CA ARG A 426 -31.11 11.12 -50.63
C ARG A 426 -30.64 9.78 -50.05
N ASP A 427 -29.44 9.27 -50.30
CA ASP A 427 -29.10 7.90 -49.86
C ASP A 427 -28.27 7.75 -48.57
N GLN A 428 -28.01 8.82 -47.81
CA GLN A 428 -27.19 8.74 -46.57
C GLN A 428 -27.97 8.68 -45.25
N GLN A 429 -29.31 8.61 -45.25
CA GLN A 429 -30.10 8.55 -44.00
C GLN A 429 -30.73 7.18 -43.68
N GLN A 430 -30.47 6.13 -44.49
CA GLN A 430 -31.12 4.82 -44.31
C GLN A 430 -30.24 3.75 -43.62
N GLU A 431 -28.92 3.93 -43.48
CA GLU A 431 -28.02 2.92 -42.89
C GLU A 431 -27.87 2.97 -41.36
N LEU A 432 -28.46 3.96 -40.67
CA LEU A 432 -28.35 4.12 -39.21
C LEU A 432 -29.50 3.51 -38.40
N ARG A 433 -30.41 2.72 -39.02
CA ARG A 433 -31.56 2.09 -38.31
C ARG A 433 -31.50 0.58 -38.12
N ASP A 434 -30.57 -0.15 -38.73
CA ASP A 434 -30.61 -1.63 -38.73
C ASP A 434 -29.64 -2.32 -37.76
N PHE A 435 -28.94 -1.59 -36.88
CA PHE A 435 -28.01 -2.19 -35.90
C PHE A 435 -28.59 -2.46 -34.51
N GLY A 436 -29.88 -2.26 -34.30
CA GLY A 436 -30.49 -2.34 -32.97
C GLY A 436 -31.66 -3.30 -32.87
N CYS A 437 -31.51 -4.59 -33.20
CA CYS A 437 -32.47 -5.66 -32.83
C CYS A 437 -31.95 -7.08 -33.18
N ARG A 438 -31.11 -7.67 -32.32
CA ARG A 438 -30.96 -9.14 -32.20
C ARG A 438 -29.98 -9.48 -31.09
N VAL A 439 -30.46 -9.84 -29.89
CA VAL A 439 -30.07 -11.05 -29.13
C VAL A 439 -31.14 -11.25 -28.05
N GLU A 440 -32.17 -12.02 -28.39
CA GLU A 440 -32.89 -12.84 -27.41
C GLU A 440 -32.84 -14.27 -27.94
N ARG A 441 -32.09 -15.14 -27.27
CA ARG A 441 -32.40 -16.57 -27.28
C ARG A 441 -31.89 -17.24 -26.02
N ARG A 442 -32.87 -17.71 -25.24
CA ARG A 442 -32.79 -18.74 -24.20
C ARG A 442 -31.90 -19.90 -24.64
N PHE A 443 -31.10 -20.43 -23.72
CA PHE A 443 -30.99 -21.88 -23.56
C PHE A 443 -30.73 -22.26 -22.11
N SER A 444 -31.21 -23.45 -21.79
CA SER A 444 -31.61 -24.02 -20.52
C SER A 444 -30.50 -24.75 -19.79
N PHE A 445 -30.68 -24.82 -18.47
CA PHE A 445 -30.14 -25.83 -17.55
C PHE A 445 -30.11 -27.24 -18.16
N GLY A 446 -28.97 -27.92 -18.01
CA GLY A 446 -28.78 -29.34 -18.26
C GLY A 446 -27.62 -29.83 -17.39
N SER A 447 -27.96 -30.23 -16.17
CA SER A 447 -27.13 -31.10 -15.32
C SER A 447 -27.09 -32.47 -15.98
N ASP A 448 -25.91 -33.06 -16.10
CA ASP A 448 -25.69 -34.50 -15.95
C ASP A 448 -24.19 -34.74 -15.69
N ASP A 449 -23.92 -35.23 -14.48
CA ASP A 449 -22.74 -36.00 -14.13
C ASP A 449 -22.69 -37.25 -15.02
N ASP A 450 -21.52 -37.62 -15.56
CA ASP A 450 -21.05 -39.01 -15.53
C ASP A 450 -19.62 -39.18 -16.07
N GLU A 451 -18.81 -39.76 -15.18
CA GLU A 451 -18.01 -40.97 -15.41
C GLU A 451 -16.70 -40.91 -16.22
N ILE A 452 -15.64 -40.95 -15.42
CA ILE A 452 -14.24 -41.36 -15.61
C ILE A 452 -14.09 -42.60 -16.51
N THR A 453 -13.28 -42.50 -17.58
CA THR A 453 -12.41 -43.60 -18.04
C THR A 453 -11.17 -43.05 -18.79
N PRO A 454 -9.94 -43.53 -18.49
CA PRO A 454 -8.75 -43.19 -19.27
C PRO A 454 -8.45 -44.30 -20.28
N LEU A 455 -8.60 -44.02 -21.58
CA LEU A 455 -8.17 -44.93 -22.64
C LEU A 455 -6.95 -44.37 -23.37
N ALA A 456 -5.80 -44.97 -23.07
CA ALA A 456 -4.58 -44.83 -23.83
C ALA A 456 -4.79 -45.25 -25.30
N LYS A 457 -4.31 -44.44 -26.25
CA LYS A 457 -3.93 -44.82 -27.63
C LYS A 457 -3.21 -43.63 -28.28
N SER A 458 -1.90 -43.77 -28.46
CA SER A 458 -1.27 -44.21 -29.72
C SER A 458 -1.11 -43.05 -30.71
N SER A 459 0.15 -42.62 -30.79
CA SER A 459 0.77 -41.75 -31.78
C SER A 459 0.33 -42.12 -33.20
N SER A 460 -0.44 -41.23 -33.83
CA SER A 460 -0.68 -41.22 -35.27
C SER A 460 -0.69 -39.78 -35.75
N SER A 461 0.45 -39.36 -36.26
CA SER A 461 0.69 -38.07 -36.89
C SER A 461 -0.11 -37.98 -38.20
N ARG A 462 -1.35 -37.51 -38.09
CA ARG A 462 -2.19 -37.11 -39.22
C ARG A 462 -2.28 -35.59 -39.21
N ALA A 463 -1.61 -34.94 -40.17
CA ALA A 463 -1.69 -33.50 -40.35
C ALA A 463 -3.16 -33.09 -40.54
N LEU A 464 -3.69 -32.34 -39.58
CA LEU A 464 -5.03 -31.78 -39.63
C LEU A 464 -5.04 -30.54 -40.55
N PRO A 465 -6.16 -30.28 -41.25
CA PRO A 465 -6.28 -29.17 -42.18
C PRO A 465 -6.17 -27.83 -41.43
N ALA A 466 -5.47 -26.85 -42.02
CA ALA A 466 -5.15 -25.55 -41.40
C ALA A 466 -6.36 -24.81 -40.80
N HIS A 467 -7.57 -25.03 -41.32
CA HIS A 467 -8.80 -24.45 -40.78
C HIS A 467 -9.18 -24.95 -39.37
N THR A 468 -8.76 -26.15 -38.96
CA THR A 468 -9.07 -26.65 -37.62
C THR A 468 -8.22 -25.95 -36.55
N LEU A 469 -7.07 -25.40 -36.94
CA LEU A 469 -6.17 -24.65 -36.07
C LEU A 469 -6.69 -23.24 -35.80
N GLU A 470 -7.25 -22.58 -36.82
CA GLU A 470 -7.89 -21.26 -36.66
C GLU A 470 -9.11 -21.31 -35.72
N VAL A 471 -9.95 -22.35 -35.84
CA VAL A 471 -11.13 -22.51 -34.98
C VAL A 471 -10.70 -22.76 -33.52
N ALA A 472 -9.68 -23.60 -33.28
CA ALA A 472 -9.15 -23.84 -31.95
C ALA A 472 -8.54 -22.57 -31.32
N MET A 473 -7.84 -21.74 -32.11
CA MET A 473 -7.31 -20.47 -31.62
C MET A 473 -8.41 -19.46 -31.28
N LEU A 474 -9.50 -19.42 -32.06
CA LEU A 474 -10.63 -18.54 -31.75
C LEU A 474 -11.38 -18.99 -30.49
N GLU A 475 -11.54 -20.30 -30.28
CA GLU A 475 -12.16 -20.87 -29.08
C GLU A 475 -11.31 -20.59 -27.82
N GLU A 476 -9.98 -20.70 -27.93
CA GLU A 476 -9.05 -20.35 -26.84
C GLU A 476 -9.04 -18.83 -26.53
N LEU A 477 -9.19 -17.98 -27.56
CA LEU A 477 -9.34 -16.53 -27.37
C LEU A 477 -10.69 -16.17 -26.72
N GLU A 478 -11.76 -16.86 -27.06
CA GLU A 478 -13.08 -16.68 -26.46
C GLU A 478 -13.08 -17.10 -24.98
N GLU A 479 -12.52 -18.28 -24.66
CA GLU A 479 -12.38 -18.74 -23.28
C GLU A 479 -11.54 -17.78 -22.44
N ARG A 480 -10.47 -17.22 -23.02
CA ARG A 480 -9.61 -16.21 -22.38
C ARG A 480 -10.34 -14.88 -22.17
N ALA A 481 -11.20 -14.48 -23.10
CA ALA A 481 -12.03 -13.29 -22.95
C ALA A 481 -13.05 -13.47 -21.81
N GLU A 482 -13.69 -14.63 -21.72
CA GLU A 482 -14.59 -14.95 -20.60
C GLU A 482 -13.87 -14.99 -19.26
N ALA A 483 -12.66 -15.55 -19.20
CA ALA A 483 -11.83 -15.56 -18.00
C ALA A 483 -11.51 -14.14 -17.52
N LEU A 484 -11.16 -13.24 -18.44
CA LEU A 484 -10.95 -11.83 -18.13
C LEU A 484 -12.22 -11.12 -17.67
N GLU A 485 -13.39 -11.49 -18.19
CA GLU A 485 -14.66 -10.95 -17.68
C GLU A 485 -14.98 -11.43 -16.27
N ARG A 486 -14.70 -12.71 -15.95
CA ARG A 486 -14.86 -13.23 -14.57
C ARG A 486 -13.94 -12.49 -13.61
N GLU A 487 -12.66 -12.34 -13.99
CA GLU A 487 -11.68 -11.59 -13.19
C GLU A 487 -12.10 -10.13 -12.97
N LYS A 488 -12.63 -9.45 -14.02
CA LYS A 488 -13.19 -8.10 -13.88
C LYS A 488 -14.36 -8.04 -12.89
N ARG A 489 -15.25 -9.03 -12.89
CA ARG A 489 -16.37 -9.11 -11.94
C ARG A 489 -15.86 -9.32 -10.51
N ASP A 490 -14.85 -10.16 -10.33
CA ASP A 490 -14.25 -10.42 -9.01
C ASP A 490 -13.52 -9.19 -8.47
N VAL A 491 -12.77 -8.47 -9.32
CA VAL A 491 -12.13 -7.20 -8.95
C VAL A 491 -13.18 -6.14 -8.57
N ALA A 492 -14.28 -6.03 -9.34
CA ALA A 492 -15.36 -5.11 -9.00
C ALA A 492 -16.05 -5.46 -7.66
N PHE A 493 -16.20 -6.76 -7.37
CA PHE A 493 -16.73 -7.23 -6.10
C PHE A 493 -15.79 -6.89 -4.94
N GLN A 494 -14.48 -7.12 -5.10
CA GLN A 494 -13.47 -6.76 -4.11
C GLN A 494 -13.41 -5.24 -3.86
N GLN A 495 -13.48 -4.42 -4.92
CA GLN A 495 -13.54 -2.97 -4.79
C GLN A 495 -14.76 -2.53 -3.97
N LYS A 496 -15.93 -3.11 -4.22
CA LYS A 496 -17.14 -2.83 -3.46
C LYS A 496 -16.99 -3.23 -1.98
N HIS A 497 -16.34 -4.36 -1.70
CA HIS A 497 -16.06 -4.81 -0.34
C HIS A 497 -15.11 -3.85 0.40
N ILE A 498 -14.02 -3.43 -0.24
CA ILE A 498 -13.07 -2.46 0.32
C ILE A 498 -13.75 -1.12 0.61
N GLU A 499 -14.65 -0.67 -0.27
CA GLU A 499 -15.40 0.58 -0.06
C GLU A 499 -16.35 0.48 1.15
N GLN A 500 -16.98 -0.69 1.35
CA GLN A 500 -17.80 -0.96 2.54
C GLN A 500 -16.97 -0.99 3.83
N GLU A 501 -15.78 -1.59 3.80
CA GLU A 501 -14.87 -1.58 4.96
C GLU A 501 -14.37 -0.16 5.27
N ARG A 502 -14.07 0.65 4.24
CA ARG A 502 -13.72 2.07 4.41
C ARG A 502 -14.85 2.85 5.08
N GLN A 503 -16.09 2.65 4.65
CA GLN A 503 -17.26 3.29 5.28
C GLN A 503 -17.42 2.87 6.74
N LEU A 504 -17.28 1.57 7.06
CA LEU A 504 -17.34 1.08 8.44
C LEU A 504 -16.25 1.70 9.33
N LEU A 505 -15.02 1.82 8.82
CA LEU A 505 -13.92 2.45 9.56
C LEU A 505 -14.15 3.96 9.73
N GLN A 506 -14.70 4.64 8.73
CA GLN A 506 -15.06 6.05 8.82
C GLN A 506 -16.16 6.29 9.86
N ASP A 507 -17.19 5.44 9.90
CA ASP A 507 -18.25 5.50 10.90
C ASP A 507 -17.71 5.22 12.31
N GLN A 508 -16.80 4.27 12.47
CA GLN A 508 -16.12 4.03 13.75
C GLN A 508 -15.27 5.22 14.19
N ALA A 509 -14.56 5.88 13.27
CA ALA A 509 -13.78 7.07 13.58
C ALA A 509 -14.68 8.23 14.03
N MET A 510 -15.78 8.49 13.32
CA MET A 510 -16.78 9.49 13.71
C MET A 510 -17.38 9.19 15.10
N LYS A 511 -17.66 7.92 15.39
CA LYS A 511 -18.16 7.51 16.70
C LYS A 511 -17.15 7.75 17.82
N LEU A 512 -15.88 7.42 17.60
CA LEU A 512 -14.82 7.68 18.59
C LEU A 512 -14.61 9.17 18.84
N ASP A 513 -14.70 10.00 17.80
CA ASP A 513 -14.66 11.47 17.95
C ASP A 513 -15.88 11.99 18.73
N GLN A 514 -17.07 11.44 18.48
CA GLN A 514 -18.27 11.78 19.22
C GLN A 514 -18.17 11.36 20.69
N ASP A 515 -17.67 10.15 20.98
CA ASP A 515 -17.43 9.65 22.33
C ASP A 515 -16.38 10.50 23.05
N ARG A 516 -15.33 10.93 22.35
CA ARG A 516 -14.32 11.84 22.87
C ARG A 516 -14.92 13.21 23.22
N LEU A 517 -15.73 13.79 22.34
CA LEU A 517 -16.40 15.06 22.60
C LEU A 517 -17.39 14.96 23.76
N ALA A 518 -18.14 13.86 23.85
CA ALA A 518 -19.03 13.58 24.97
C ALA A 518 -18.25 13.47 26.29
N PHE A 519 -17.10 12.78 26.28
CA PHE A 519 -16.20 12.70 27.43
C PHE A 519 -15.64 14.06 27.83
N GLU A 520 -15.18 14.88 26.88
CA GLU A 520 -14.68 16.23 27.15
C GLU A 520 -15.79 17.13 27.72
N THR A 521 -17.02 17.01 27.21
CA THR A 521 -18.21 17.75 27.71
C THR A 521 -18.54 17.33 29.14
N ALA A 522 -18.64 16.02 29.41
CA ALA A 522 -18.89 15.49 30.75
C ALA A 522 -17.78 15.88 31.75
N LYS A 523 -16.53 15.91 31.28
CA LYS A 523 -15.38 16.37 32.07
C LYS A 523 -15.51 17.86 32.41
N GLN A 524 -15.94 18.71 31.47
CA GLN A 524 -16.19 20.12 31.74
C GLN A 524 -17.34 20.30 32.72
N GLU A 525 -18.46 19.60 32.56
CA GLU A 525 -19.58 19.63 33.51
C GLU A 525 -19.12 19.24 34.93
N PHE A 526 -18.35 18.16 35.06
CA PHE A 526 -17.83 17.72 36.36
C PHE A 526 -16.84 18.71 37.00
N LEU A 527 -16.04 19.42 36.19
CA LEU A 527 -15.10 20.43 36.69
C LEU A 527 -15.77 21.76 37.05
N PHE A 528 -16.90 22.10 36.42
CA PHE A 528 -17.60 23.38 36.65
C PHE A 528 -18.84 23.28 37.56
N GLU A 529 -19.42 22.10 37.79
CA GLU A 529 -20.53 21.91 38.74
C GLU A 529 -20.18 22.17 40.22
N PRO A 530 -18.97 21.86 40.74
CA PRO A 530 -18.68 22.10 42.15
C PRO A 530 -18.80 23.58 42.52
N ARG A 531 -18.46 24.51 41.61
CA ARG A 531 -18.50 25.95 41.90
C ARG A 531 -19.92 26.47 42.12
N ARG A 532 -20.92 26.01 41.35
CA ARG A 532 -22.31 26.49 41.55
C ARG A 532 -22.92 26.04 42.87
N VAL A 533 -22.51 24.88 43.39
CA VAL A 533 -22.98 24.38 44.70
C VAL A 533 -22.33 25.16 45.83
N TRP A 534 -21.03 25.48 45.75
CA TRP A 534 -20.37 26.33 46.73
C TRP A 534 -20.87 27.79 46.70
N ASP A 535 -21.14 28.35 45.52
CA ASP A 535 -21.69 29.71 45.39
C ASP A 535 -23.15 29.79 45.88
N SER A 536 -23.95 28.72 45.73
CA SER A 536 -25.32 28.66 46.29
C SER A 536 -25.33 28.50 47.82
N ILE A 537 -24.32 27.84 48.40
CA ILE A 537 -24.15 27.75 49.86
C ILE A 537 -23.60 29.06 50.44
N ALA A 538 -22.74 29.77 49.70
CA ALA A 538 -22.25 31.09 50.09
C ALA A 538 -23.35 32.17 49.99
N ALA A 539 -24.23 32.10 49.00
CA ALA A 539 -25.35 33.04 48.84
C ALA A 539 -26.49 32.85 49.86
N SER A 540 -26.57 31.71 50.57
CA SER A 540 -27.57 31.49 51.62
C SER A 540 -27.09 31.85 53.03
N GLY A 541 -25.87 32.41 53.17
CA GLY A 541 -25.24 32.70 54.47
C GLY A 541 -25.43 34.12 55.01
N ASP A 542 -25.97 35.05 54.22
CA ASP A 542 -25.95 36.50 54.53
C ASP A 542 -27.36 37.08 54.77
N ALA A 543 -28.07 36.49 55.74
CA ALA A 543 -29.25 37.10 56.37
C ALA A 543 -29.02 37.23 57.89
N MET A 544 -27.96 37.94 58.27
CA MET A 544 -27.81 38.49 59.62
C MET A 544 -28.65 39.77 59.72
N ALA A 545 -29.90 39.62 60.15
CA ALA A 545 -30.74 40.72 60.58
C ALA A 545 -30.28 41.24 61.95
N THR A 546 -30.26 42.55 62.05
CA THR A 546 -29.91 43.40 63.19
C THR A 546 -30.81 43.18 64.42
N PRO A 547 -30.30 43.47 65.63
CA PRO A 547 -31.10 43.47 66.86
C PRO A 547 -31.76 44.85 67.05
N ASP A 548 -33.07 44.86 67.29
CA ASP A 548 -33.88 45.84 68.04
C ASP A 548 -35.29 45.88 67.44
N ASP A 549 -36.27 45.24 68.08
CA ASP A 549 -37.45 45.94 68.60
C ASP A 549 -38.31 44.99 69.47
N VAL A 550 -38.87 45.56 70.52
CA VAL A 550 -39.70 44.94 71.55
C VAL A 550 -41.15 44.94 71.07
N THR A 551 -41.88 43.82 71.19
CA THR A 551 -43.30 43.81 71.58
C THR A 551 -43.83 42.41 71.86
N MET A 552 -44.65 42.35 72.91
CA MET A 552 -45.30 41.20 73.52
C MET A 552 -46.36 40.55 72.62
N ALA A 553 -46.49 39.22 72.63
CA ALA A 553 -47.74 38.49 72.94
C ALA A 553 -47.65 36.98 72.64
N ASP A 554 -47.77 36.20 73.72
CA ASP A 554 -48.56 34.98 73.92
C ASP A 554 -48.55 33.78 72.95
N SER A 555 -48.04 32.68 73.53
CA SER A 555 -48.69 31.36 73.65
C SER A 555 -48.77 30.43 72.42
N SER A 556 -47.89 29.43 72.39
CA SER A 556 -48.23 28.00 72.65
C SER A 556 -47.10 27.06 72.22
N SER A 557 -46.74 26.16 73.15
CA SER A 557 -45.84 25.00 73.00
C SER A 557 -46.67 23.74 72.68
N PRO A 558 -46.15 22.51 72.44
CA PRO A 558 -44.79 22.04 72.13
C PRO A 558 -44.73 21.07 70.92
N ASN A 559 -43.53 20.76 70.39
CA ASN A 559 -43.02 19.38 70.36
C ASN A 559 -41.60 19.26 69.81
N ALA A 560 -40.83 18.45 70.53
CA ALA A 560 -39.44 18.12 70.33
C ALA A 560 -39.19 17.22 69.10
N SER A 561 -38.03 17.38 68.46
CA SER A 561 -37.14 16.27 68.08
C SER A 561 -35.85 16.78 67.44
N THR A 562 -34.73 16.42 68.07
CA THR A 562 -33.34 16.42 67.60
C THR A 562 -33.19 15.83 66.18
N PRO A 563 -32.38 16.41 65.28
CA PRO A 563 -31.98 15.74 64.05
C PRO A 563 -30.74 14.86 64.28
N LEU A 564 -30.93 13.58 64.02
CA LEU A 564 -29.92 12.54 63.86
C LEU A 564 -29.03 12.82 62.63
N THR A 565 -27.76 12.46 62.78
CA THR A 565 -26.73 12.31 61.74
C THR A 565 -27.23 11.66 60.44
N PRO A 566 -26.84 12.14 59.25
CA PRO A 566 -27.15 11.42 58.02
C PRO A 566 -26.20 10.22 57.83
N ALA A 567 -26.84 9.07 57.69
CA ALA A 567 -26.25 7.78 57.40
C ALA A 567 -25.53 7.74 56.04
N LYS A 568 -24.50 6.89 56.00
CA LYS A 568 -23.82 6.38 54.80
C LYS A 568 -24.84 5.94 53.75
N LYS A 569 -25.00 6.73 52.69
CA LYS A 569 -25.74 6.35 51.49
C LYS A 569 -24.78 5.66 50.51
N LYS A 570 -25.01 4.36 50.31
CA LYS A 570 -24.40 3.54 49.25
C LYS A 570 -24.61 4.23 47.89
N ARG A 571 -23.52 4.65 47.24
CA ARG A 571 -23.48 4.93 45.79
C ARG A 571 -22.79 3.76 45.12
N SER A 572 -23.59 2.74 44.82
CA SER A 572 -23.24 1.58 43.99
C SER A 572 -24.55 1.12 43.35
N ALA A 573 -25.02 1.89 42.36
CA ALA A 573 -26.05 1.53 41.38
C ALA A 573 -26.42 2.81 40.61
N HIS A 574 -25.67 3.14 39.55
CA HIS A 574 -26.13 4.01 38.45
C HIS A 574 -25.15 3.88 37.27
N PHE A 575 -24.99 2.66 36.77
CA PHE A 575 -24.34 2.41 35.47
C PHE A 575 -24.89 1.14 34.78
N ALA A 576 -26.14 0.79 35.07
CA ALA A 576 -26.82 -0.36 34.49
C ALA A 576 -28.31 -0.01 34.33
N GLU A 577 -28.62 0.85 33.36
CA GLU A 577 -29.92 0.94 32.68
C GLU A 577 -29.78 1.98 31.56
N LEU A 578 -29.34 1.51 30.40
CA LEU A 578 -29.58 2.13 29.10
C LEU A 578 -29.68 0.94 28.14
N ASP A 579 -30.76 0.18 28.32
CA ASP A 579 -31.28 -0.71 27.29
C ASP A 579 -31.78 0.19 26.15
N VAL A 580 -30.94 0.36 25.14
CA VAL A 580 -31.37 0.81 23.83
C VAL A 580 -31.65 -0.46 23.03
N GLU A 581 -32.93 -0.78 22.86
CA GLU A 581 -33.41 -1.73 21.84
C GLU A 581 -32.85 -1.30 20.48
N MET A 582 -31.80 -1.99 20.04
CA MET A 582 -31.36 -1.98 18.65
C MET A 582 -31.97 -3.20 17.98
N ASP A 583 -33.09 -3.01 17.30
CA ASP A 583 -33.64 -3.97 16.34
C ASP A 583 -32.61 -4.20 15.23
N SER A 584 -31.73 -5.17 15.44
CA SER A 584 -30.82 -5.70 14.44
C SER A 584 -31.45 -6.94 13.81
N PRO A 585 -31.59 -7.02 12.47
CA PRO A 585 -32.12 -8.21 11.83
C PRO A 585 -31.19 -9.40 12.11
N SER A 586 -31.72 -10.40 12.79
CA SER A 586 -31.01 -11.63 13.17
C SER A 586 -30.68 -12.45 11.92
N ILE A 587 -29.47 -12.28 11.39
CA ILE A 587 -28.94 -13.12 10.32
C ILE A 587 -28.51 -14.45 10.92
N ARG A 588 -29.34 -15.49 10.71
CA ARG A 588 -29.03 -16.88 11.06
C ARG A 588 -28.07 -17.46 10.02
N ILE A 589 -26.79 -17.57 10.37
CA ILE A 589 -25.80 -18.27 9.55
C ILE A 589 -25.77 -19.74 9.98
N PRO A 590 -26.12 -20.71 9.12
CA PRO A 590 -26.00 -22.12 9.45
C PRO A 590 -24.52 -22.51 9.61
N VAL A 591 -24.21 -23.20 10.71
CA VAL A 591 -22.87 -23.70 10.99
C VAL A 591 -22.56 -24.87 10.04
N PRO A 592 -21.45 -24.84 9.28
CA PRO A 592 -21.06 -25.97 8.44
C PRO A 592 -20.74 -27.20 9.31
N GLY A 593 -21.21 -28.37 8.88
CA GLY A 593 -21.20 -29.64 9.62
C GLY A 593 -19.82 -30.25 9.94
N SER A 594 -18.73 -29.48 9.85
CA SER A 594 -17.36 -29.93 10.11
C SER A 594 -16.66 -29.19 11.26
N THR A 595 -17.37 -28.35 12.03
CA THR A 595 -16.76 -27.64 13.14
C THR A 595 -16.44 -28.58 14.31
N THR A 596 -15.16 -28.57 14.72
CA THR A 596 -14.68 -29.37 15.84
C THR A 596 -15.33 -28.93 17.16
N PRO A 597 -15.51 -29.84 18.15
CA PRO A 597 -16.23 -29.53 19.40
C PRO A 597 -15.68 -28.32 20.18
N GLY A 598 -14.36 -28.09 20.13
CA GLY A 598 -13.72 -26.93 20.74
C GLY A 598 -14.17 -25.60 20.12
N THR A 599 -14.33 -25.56 18.80
CA THR A 599 -14.74 -24.37 18.05
C THR A 599 -16.22 -24.05 18.29
N ALA A 600 -17.07 -25.07 18.35
CA ALA A 600 -18.49 -24.91 18.72
C ALA A 600 -18.65 -24.35 20.14
N THR A 601 -17.79 -24.77 21.08
CA THR A 601 -17.81 -24.27 22.46
C THR A 601 -17.34 -22.81 22.56
N LEU A 602 -16.36 -22.43 21.74
CA LEU A 602 -15.88 -21.05 21.67
C LEU A 602 -16.95 -20.12 21.09
N LEU A 603 -17.58 -20.50 19.98
CA LEU A 603 -18.66 -19.75 19.32
C LEU A 603 -19.89 -19.58 20.24
N LYS A 604 -20.18 -20.59 21.07
CA LYS A 604 -21.21 -20.50 22.12
C LYS A 604 -20.84 -19.49 23.21
N ARG A 605 -19.56 -19.42 23.59
CA ARG A 605 -19.10 -18.51 24.66
C ARG A 605 -19.13 -17.04 24.25
N ILE A 606 -19.03 -16.76 22.95
CA ILE A 606 -19.06 -15.41 22.39
C ILE A 606 -20.43 -14.99 21.84
N GLY A 607 -21.48 -15.79 22.10
CA GLY A 607 -22.87 -15.40 21.82
C GLY A 607 -23.31 -15.48 20.35
N ILE A 608 -22.54 -16.15 19.49
CA ILE A 608 -22.82 -16.22 18.05
C ILE A 608 -23.85 -17.33 17.71
N VAL A 609 -24.03 -18.32 18.59
CA VAL A 609 -24.93 -19.46 18.34
C VAL A 609 -25.89 -19.65 19.53
N ALA A 610 -27.19 -19.44 19.30
CA ALA A 610 -28.26 -19.80 20.24
C ALA A 610 -28.74 -21.23 19.96
N TYR A 611 -28.89 -22.04 21.01
CA TYR A 611 -29.37 -23.42 20.91
C TYR A 611 -30.89 -23.42 21.03
N ASP A 612 -31.62 -23.72 19.95
CA ASP A 612 -33.04 -24.08 20.06
C ASP A 612 -33.12 -25.47 20.72
N GLY A 613 -33.47 -25.47 22.00
CA GLY A 613 -33.71 -26.68 22.76
C GLY A 613 -35.03 -27.33 22.34
N ALA A 614 -35.02 -28.09 21.25
CA ALA A 614 -36.01 -29.12 20.98
C ALA A 614 -35.43 -30.47 21.38
N VAL A 615 -35.61 -30.81 22.66
CA VAL A 615 -35.44 -32.18 23.16
C VAL A 615 -36.60 -33.00 22.59
N SER A 616 -36.32 -33.85 21.60
CA SER A 616 -37.13 -35.06 21.40
C SER A 616 -36.35 -36.24 21.97
N SER A 617 -36.84 -36.76 23.09
CA SER A 617 -36.53 -38.10 23.58
C SER A 617 -37.78 -38.96 23.43
N PRO A 618 -37.62 -40.28 23.48
CA PRO A 618 -37.08 -41.18 22.46
C PRO A 618 -38.10 -41.59 21.39
#